data_AF-A0A1I4ZIF9-F1
#
_entry.id   AF-A0A1I4ZIF9-F1
#
_cell.length_a   1.000
_cell.length_b   1.000
_cell.length_c   1.000
_cell.angle_alpha   90.00
_cell.angle_beta   90.00
_cell.angle_gamma   90.00
#
_symmetry.space_group_name_H-M   'P 1'
#
loop_
_entity.id
_entity.type
_entity.pdbx_description
1 polymer ?
#
loop_
_entity_poly.entity_id
_entity_poly.type
_entity_poly.pdbx_seq_one_letter_code
_entity_poly.pdbx_strand_id
1 'polypeptide(L)'
;MTFSASTDGSTATITVTVLNSTANLKVEDATDLGDQLETLVNDQTAHPIDNSPAYMAYPTDTGVRITNRLGQIDIPWRWIMPVANQLRQ
;
A
#
# COMPACT_ATOMS: atom_id res chain seq x y z
N MET A 1 -10.20 -9.55 9.35
CA MET A 1 -9.05 -9.04 8.55
C MET A 1 -8.94 -7.56 8.83
N THR A 2 -7.75 -7.09 9.20
CA THR A 2 -7.45 -5.69 9.47
C THR A 2 -6.18 -5.29 8.76
N PHE A 3 -6.08 -4.02 8.36
CA PHE A 3 -4.86 -3.42 7.83
C PHE A 3 -4.39 -2.32 8.77
N SER A 4 -3.08 -2.20 8.89
CA SER A 4 -2.42 -1.07 9.51
C SER A 4 -1.16 -0.73 8.74
N ALA A 5 -0.76 0.52 8.74
CA ALA A 5 0.50 0.95 8.16
C ALA A 5 1.26 1.88 9.12
N SER A 6 2.56 1.95 8.91
CA SER A 6 3.46 2.85 9.64
C SER A 6 4.65 3.21 8.75
N THR A 7 5.23 4.38 8.99
CA THR A 7 6.43 4.88 8.33
C THR A 7 7.59 4.93 9.31
N ASP A 8 8.77 4.52 8.86
CA ASP A 8 10.05 4.71 9.55
C ASP A 8 11.05 5.26 8.53
N GLY A 9 11.33 6.57 8.61
CA GLY A 9 12.03 7.30 7.56
C GLY A 9 11.27 7.22 6.22
N SER A 10 11.95 6.81 5.15
CA SER A 10 11.34 6.60 3.83
C SER A 10 10.74 5.21 3.64
N THR A 11 10.73 4.36 4.68
CA THR A 11 10.21 2.98 4.57
C THR A 11 8.80 2.90 5.16
N ALA A 12 7.83 2.54 4.33
CA ALA A 12 6.49 2.17 4.77
C ALA A 12 6.44 0.68 5.14
N THR A 13 5.79 0.33 6.23
CA THR A 13 5.45 -1.05 6.57
C THR A 13 3.94 -1.19 6.58
N ILE A 14 3.41 -2.06 5.72
CA ILE A 14 1.99 -2.36 5.64
C ILE A 14 1.77 -3.74 6.23
N THR A 15 0.93 -3.81 7.25
CA THR A 15 0.64 -5.01 8.03
C THR A 15 -0.80 -5.44 7.77
N VAL A 16 -1.00 -6.70 7.42
CA VAL A 16 -2.31 -7.33 7.34
C VAL A 16 -2.42 -8.42 8.39
N THR A 17 -3.52 -8.42 9.14
CA THR A 17 -3.82 -9.46 10.12
C THR A 17 -5.11 -10.18 9.73
N VAL A 18 -5.04 -11.50 9.55
CA VAL A 18 -6.15 -12.39 9.23
C VAL A 18 -6.27 -13.46 10.31
N LEU A 19 -7.30 -13.34 11.15
CA LEU A 19 -7.59 -14.24 12.28
C LEU A 19 -6.39 -14.39 13.24
N ASN A 20 -5.47 -15.31 12.95
CA ASN A 20 -4.30 -15.64 13.76
C ASN A 20 -2.98 -15.55 12.96
N SER A 21 -3.00 -14.94 11.76
CA SER A 21 -1.83 -14.78 10.90
C SER A 21 -1.62 -13.30 10.61
N THR A 22 -0.35 -12.88 10.64
CA THR A 22 0.06 -11.52 10.30
C THR A 22 1.10 -11.60 9.19
N ALA A 23 0.92 -10.78 8.16
CA ALA A 23 1.90 -10.60 7.10
C ALA A 23 2.23 -9.11 6.97
N ASN A 24 3.49 -8.81 6.67
CA ASN A 24 3.97 -7.45 6.53
C ASN A 24 4.65 -7.31 5.17
N LEU A 25 4.42 -6.18 4.49
CA LEU A 25 5.21 -5.74 3.35
C LEU A 25 5.95 -4.46 3.73
N LYS A 26 7.28 -4.49 3.66
CA LYS A 26 8.10 -3.28 3.76
C LYS A 26 8.29 -2.70 2.37
N VAL A 27 7.97 -1.43 2.20
CA VAL A 27 8.05 -0.68 0.96
C VAL A 27 9.07 0.43 1.15
N GLU A 28 10.20 0.32 0.45
CA GLU A 28 11.27 1.33 0.45
C GLU A 28 10.85 2.53 -0.41
N ASP A 29 11.44 3.70 -0.16
CA ASP A 29 11.17 4.96 -0.88
C ASP A 29 9.67 5.33 -0.99
N ALA A 30 8.94 5.08 0.09
CA ALA A 30 7.49 5.17 0.19
C ALA A 30 6.98 6.52 0.73
N THR A 31 7.80 7.58 0.68
CA THR A 31 7.44 8.91 1.19
C THR A 31 6.12 9.43 0.63
N ASP A 32 5.89 9.19 -0.68
CA ASP A 32 4.68 9.65 -1.38
C ASP A 32 3.59 8.57 -1.47
N LEU A 33 3.83 7.38 -0.91
CA LEU A 33 2.94 6.22 -1.11
C LEU A 33 1.53 6.49 -0.61
N GLY A 34 1.37 7.21 0.52
CA GLY A 34 0.05 7.60 1.02
C GLY A 34 -0.74 8.45 0.02
N ASP A 35 -0.11 9.45 -0.58
CA ASP A 35 -0.74 10.36 -1.56
C ASP A 35 -1.06 9.67 -2.87
N GLN A 36 -0.18 8.80 -3.31
CA GLN A 36 -0.39 8.01 -4.50
C GLN A 36 -1.52 6.99 -4.32
N LEU A 37 -1.63 6.37 -3.13
CA LEU A 37 -2.76 5.48 -2.80
C LEU A 37 -4.10 6.22 -2.77
N GLU A 38 -4.16 7.43 -2.21
CA GLU A 38 -5.37 8.26 -2.29
C GLU A 38 -5.72 8.59 -3.75
N THR A 39 -4.74 8.89 -4.59
CA THR A 39 -4.96 9.17 -6.00
C THR A 39 -5.62 7.97 -6.70
N LEU A 40 -5.15 6.74 -6.44
CA LEU A 40 -5.76 5.52 -7.00
C LEU A 40 -7.20 5.26 -6.52
N VAL A 41 -7.57 5.76 -5.32
CA VAL A 41 -8.95 5.67 -4.82
C VAL A 41 -9.86 6.65 -5.56
N ASN A 42 -9.38 7.87 -5.79
CA ASN A 42 -10.15 8.94 -6.40
C ASN A 42 -10.23 8.81 -7.94
N ASP A 43 -9.23 8.19 -8.57
CA ASP A 43 -9.19 7.92 -10.00
C ASP A 43 -8.65 6.51 -10.26
N GLN A 44 -9.56 5.55 -10.45
CA GLN A 44 -9.19 4.16 -10.78
C GLN A 44 -8.69 3.97 -12.22
N THR A 45 -8.77 5.01 -13.05
CA THR A 45 -8.15 5.05 -14.38
C THR A 45 -6.74 5.62 -14.34
N ALA A 46 -6.31 6.13 -13.18
CA ALA A 46 -4.94 6.55 -12.97
C ALA A 46 -3.98 5.41 -13.29
N HIS A 47 -2.87 5.77 -13.92
CA HIS A 47 -1.86 4.81 -14.31
C HIS A 47 -1.30 4.13 -13.05
N PRO A 48 -0.86 2.86 -13.17
CA PRO A 48 -0.07 2.22 -12.14
C PRO A 48 1.06 3.13 -11.64
N ILE A 49 1.23 3.17 -10.32
CA ILE A 49 2.40 3.77 -9.72
C ILE A 49 3.57 2.85 -10.02
N ASP A 50 4.55 3.35 -10.76
CA ASP A 50 5.79 2.64 -11.04
C ASP A 50 6.95 3.42 -10.46
N ASN A 51 7.45 2.95 -9.31
CA ASN A 51 8.62 3.48 -8.64
C ASN A 51 9.73 2.41 -8.60
N SER A 52 9.87 1.65 -9.69
CA SER A 52 10.84 0.57 -9.79
C SER A 52 12.27 1.08 -9.59
N PRO A 53 13.12 0.37 -8.81
CA PRO A 53 12.91 -0.98 -8.28
C PRO A 53 12.25 -1.04 -6.89
N ALA A 54 11.91 0.09 -6.28
CA ALA A 54 11.46 0.15 -4.88
C ALA A 54 10.09 -0.49 -4.69
N TYR A 55 9.12 -0.12 -5.54
CA TYR A 55 7.80 -0.76 -5.60
C TYR A 55 7.02 -0.37 -6.86
N MET A 56 5.97 -1.14 -7.10
CA MET A 56 4.88 -0.76 -8.00
C MET A 56 3.55 -0.92 -7.25
N ALA A 57 2.58 -0.07 -7.57
CA ALA A 57 1.23 -0.19 -7.03
C ALA A 57 0.21 0.02 -8.14
N TYR A 58 -0.75 -0.89 -8.27
CA TYR A 58 -1.75 -0.85 -9.33
C TYR A 58 -3.13 -1.27 -8.84
N PRO A 59 -4.19 -0.67 -9.41
CA PRO A 59 -5.56 -1.06 -9.11
C PRO A 59 -5.83 -2.48 -9.62
N THR A 60 -6.70 -3.17 -8.88
CA THR A 60 -7.23 -4.50 -9.18
C THR A 60 -8.75 -4.47 -8.99
N ASP A 61 -9.45 -5.53 -9.37
CA ASP A 61 -10.91 -5.61 -9.20
C ASP A 61 -11.37 -5.43 -7.74
N THR A 62 -10.52 -5.74 -6.75
CA THR A 62 -10.91 -5.77 -5.33
C THR A 62 -10.20 -4.73 -4.45
N GLY A 63 -9.23 -4.00 -5.00
CA GLY A 63 -8.40 -3.07 -4.25
C GLY A 63 -7.17 -2.63 -5.02
N VAL A 64 -6.09 -2.31 -4.29
CA VAL A 64 -4.78 -2.01 -4.88
C VAL A 64 -3.78 -3.09 -4.47
N ARG A 65 -3.03 -3.60 -5.46
CA ARG A 65 -1.88 -4.47 -5.21
C ARG A 65 -0.64 -3.62 -5.16
N ILE A 66 0.13 -3.75 -4.07
CA ILE A 66 1.47 -3.19 -3.94
C ILE A 66 2.45 -4.34 -4.02
N THR A 67 3.46 -4.22 -4.87
CA THR A 67 4.47 -5.26 -5.08
C THR A 67 5.87 -4.66 -5.07
N ASN A 68 6.83 -5.42 -4.55
CA ASN A 68 8.24 -5.11 -4.63
C ASN A 68 9.08 -6.39 -4.59
N ARG A 69 10.40 -6.25 -4.48
CA ARG A 69 11.36 -7.36 -4.41
C ARG A 69 11.13 -8.33 -3.22
N LEU A 70 10.48 -7.86 -2.15
CA LEU A 70 10.23 -8.65 -0.93
C LEU A 70 8.91 -9.42 -0.98
N GLY A 71 8.01 -9.06 -1.90
CA GLY A 71 6.73 -9.71 -2.08
C GLY A 71 5.64 -8.74 -2.51
N GLN A 72 4.40 -9.09 -2.21
CA GLN A 72 3.24 -8.29 -2.56
C GLN A 72 2.19 -8.30 -1.44
N ILE A 73 1.36 -7.27 -1.41
CA ILE A 73 0.19 -7.18 -0.54
C ILE A 73 -0.99 -6.61 -1.32
N ASP A 74 -2.17 -7.21 -1.13
CA ASP A 74 -3.42 -6.75 -1.70
C ASP A 74 -4.22 -6.00 -0.64
N ILE A 75 -4.42 -4.70 -0.84
CA ILE A 75 -5.19 -3.84 0.07
C ILE A 75 -6.60 -3.66 -0.52
N PRO A 76 -7.66 -4.20 0.10
CA PRO A 76 -9.02 -4.03 -0.39
C PRO A 76 -9.42 -2.55 -0.42
N TRP A 77 -10.24 -2.13 -1.40
CA TRP A 77 -10.67 -0.72 -1.58
C TRP A 77 -11.09 -0.02 -0.28
N ARG A 78 -11.85 -0.72 0.58
CA ARG A 78 -12.34 -0.21 1.87
C ARG A 78 -11.22 0.19 2.86
N TRP A 79 -10.00 -0.32 2.68
CA TRP A 79 -8.86 -0.14 3.58
C TRP A 79 -7.79 0.80 3.02
N ILE A 80 -7.87 1.21 1.74
CA ILE A 80 -6.83 2.04 1.12
C ILE A 80 -6.74 3.40 1.78
N MET A 81 -7.85 4.12 1.96
CA MET A 81 -7.82 5.44 2.63
C MET A 81 -7.33 5.36 4.09
N PRO A 82 -7.78 4.41 4.92
CA PRO A 82 -7.17 4.19 6.25
C PRO A 82 -5.66 3.97 6.20
N VAL A 83 -5.17 3.13 5.27
CA VAL A 83 -3.73 2.87 5.11
C VAL A 83 -2.99 4.13 4.64
N ALA A 84 -3.50 4.82 3.62
CA ALA A 84 -2.93 6.05 3.10
C ALA A 84 -2.78 7.12 4.18
N ASN A 85 -3.82 7.30 5.01
CA ASN A 85 -3.79 8.24 6.12
C ASN A 85 -2.74 7.88 7.18
N GLN A 86 -2.55 6.59 7.47
CA GLN A 86 -1.51 6.14 8.40
C GLN A 86 -0.10 6.31 7.85
N LEU A 87 0.08 6.26 6.53
CA LEU A 87 1.37 6.47 5.88
C LEU A 87 1.80 7.95 5.82
N ARG A 88 0.88 8.89 6.07
CA ARG A 88 1.16 10.34 6.10
C ARG A 88 1.52 10.88 7.48
N GLN A 89 1.35 10.08 8.51
CA GLN A 89 1.64 10.44 9.90
C GLN A 89 3.14 10.39 10.16
#